data_AF-A0A0C1ZXK7-F1
#
_entry.id   AF-A0A0C1ZXK7-F1
#
_cell.length_a   1.000
_cell.length_b   1.000
_cell.length_c   1.000
_cell.angle_alpha   90.00
_cell.angle_beta   90.00
_cell.angle_gamma   90.00
#
_symmetry.space_group_name_H-M   'P 1'
#
loop_
_entity.id
_entity.type
_entity.pdbx_description
1 polymer ?
#
loop_
_entity_poly.entity_id
_entity_poly.type
_entity_poly.pdbx_seq_one_letter_code
_entity_poly.pdbx_strand_id
1 'polypeptide(L)' 'MSRGSCLLLLSAVLFNAGCRASADDCREIAQHIVALAKAEAKLVPTSEAQFETTCNEQRPTRGLVQCMLGAQSLAELEAC' A
#
# COMPACT_ATOMS: atom_id res chain seq x y z
N MET A 1 28.87 10.34 -1.14
CA MET A 1 27.42 10.55 -0.95
C MET A 1 26.96 9.59 0.13
N SER A 2 26.68 10.13 1.32
CA SER A 2 26.52 9.38 2.58
C SER A 2 25.26 8.53 2.61
N ARG A 3 25.44 7.26 2.99
CA ARG A 3 24.39 6.34 3.41
C ARG A 3 23.81 6.88 4.71
N GLY A 4 22.61 7.46 4.63
CA GLY A 4 21.90 8.02 5.76
C GLY A 4 21.52 6.94 6.76
N SER A 5 22.14 7.01 7.93
CA SER A 5 21.92 6.20 9.11
C SER A 5 20.45 6.19 9.54
N CYS A 6 19.75 5.08 9.30
CA CYS A 6 18.43 4.80 9.86
C CYS A 6 18.61 4.05 11.20
N LEU A 7 19.33 4.67 12.12
CA LEU A 7 19.56 4.16 13.47
C LEU A 7 19.43 5.35 14.41
N LEU A 8 18.32 5.37 15.14
CA LEU A 8 18.10 5.92 16.48
C LEU A 8 16.65 6.37 16.61
N LEU A 9 15.84 5.61 17.34
CA LEU A 9 15.12 6.05 18.56
C LEU A 9 13.95 5.10 18.87
N LEU A 10 14.15 4.29 19.91
CA LEU A 10 13.08 3.65 20.67
C LEU A 10 12.27 4.76 21.37
N SER A 11 11.17 5.16 20.75
CA SER A 11 10.07 5.86 21.40
C SER A 11 8.78 5.40 20.72
N ALA A 12 7.94 4.69 21.47
CA ALA A 12 6.66 4.19 21.02
C ALA A 12 5.77 5.33 20.48
N VAL A 13 4.99 5.00 19.44
CA VAL A 13 3.88 5.79 18.90
C VAL A 13 4.30 7.11 18.22
N LEU A 14 4.55 7.08 16.90
CA LEU A 14 4.39 8.19 15.92
C LEU A 14 5.13 7.98 14.56
N PHE A 15 5.63 6.78 14.25
CA PHE A 15 6.37 6.51 13.00
C PHE A 15 5.51 6.25 11.74
N ASN A 16 4.27 6.77 11.66
CA ASN A 16 3.45 6.63 10.44
C ASN A 16 3.18 7.95 9.70
N ALA A 17 3.81 9.05 10.13
CA ALA A 17 3.69 10.35 9.49
C ALA A 17 4.87 10.61 8.55
N GLY A 18 4.71 10.38 7.23
CA GLY A 18 5.41 11.20 6.23
C GLY A 18 6.13 10.49 5.08
N CYS A 19 6.35 9.18 5.11
CA CYS A 19 6.93 8.50 3.94
C CYS A 19 5.82 8.11 2.96
N ARG A 20 5.92 8.62 1.73
CA ARG A 20 5.04 8.19 0.62
C ARG A 20 5.33 6.75 0.23
N ALA A 21 4.33 6.09 -0.35
CA ALA A 21 4.46 4.76 -0.93
C ALA A 21 5.57 4.73 -1.99
N SER A 22 6.37 3.66 -1.91
CA SER A 22 7.37 3.28 -2.90
C SER A 22 6.72 2.54 -4.07
N ALA A 23 7.46 2.36 -5.18
CA ALA A 23 6.98 1.56 -6.29
C ALA A 23 6.72 0.09 -5.89
N ASP A 24 7.57 -0.48 -5.02
CA ASP A 24 7.36 -1.79 -4.42
C ASP A 24 6.06 -1.84 -3.60
N ASP A 25 5.85 -0.86 -2.72
CA ASP A 25 4.63 -0.72 -1.92
C ASP A 25 3.37 -0.73 -2.83
N CYS A 26 3.43 -0.02 -3.97
CA CYS A 26 2.35 0.03 -4.95
C CYS A 26 2.11 -1.31 -5.68
N ARG A 27 3.18 -2.03 -6.02
CA ARG A 27 3.07 -3.37 -6.63
C ARG A 27 2.44 -4.37 -5.66
N GLU A 28 2.85 -4.35 -4.40
CA GLU A 28 2.30 -5.23 -3.38
C GLU A 28 0.79 -5.00 -3.17
N ILE A 29 0.35 -3.74 -3.11
CA ILE A 29 -1.09 -3.43 -3.00
C ILE A 29 -1.87 -3.89 -4.24
N ALA A 30 -1.33 -3.66 -5.44
CA ALA A 30 -2.00 -4.05 -6.68
C ALA A 30 -2.24 -5.57 -6.74
N GLN A 31 -1.22 -6.34 -6.37
CA GLN A 31 -1.31 -7.80 -6.27
C GLN A 31 -2.30 -8.23 -5.19
N HIS A 32 -2.29 -7.56 -4.03
CA HIS A 32 -3.20 -7.84 -2.92
C HIS A 32 -4.66 -7.60 -3.28
N ILE A 33 -5.00 -6.46 -3.89
CA ILE A 33 -6.34 -6.13 -4.36
C ILE A 33 -6.85 -7.19 -5.33
N VAL A 34 -6.02 -7.58 -6.30
CA VAL A 34 -6.41 -8.60 -7.30
C VAL A 34 -6.56 -9.98 -6.65
N ALA A 35 -5.74 -10.33 -5.66
CA ALA A 35 -5.89 -11.56 -4.90
C ALA A 35 -7.21 -11.58 -4.11
N LEU A 36 -7.53 -10.50 -3.39
CA LEU A 36 -8.79 -10.34 -2.66
C LEU A 36 -10.00 -10.44 -3.60
N ALA A 37 -9.96 -9.77 -4.74
CA ALA A 37 -11.06 -9.82 -5.69
C ALA A 37 -11.25 -11.18 -6.33
N LYS A 38 -10.17 -11.89 -6.65
CA LYS A 38 -10.23 -13.29 -7.10
C LYS A 38 -10.84 -14.19 -6.02
N ALA A 39 -10.46 -14.00 -4.76
CA ALA A 39 -11.00 -14.75 -3.63
C ALA A 39 -12.51 -14.49 -3.43
N GLU A 40 -12.95 -13.25 -3.64
CA GLU A 40 -14.37 -12.86 -3.55
C GLU A 40 -15.17 -13.10 -4.85
N ALA A 41 -14.56 -13.69 -5.88
CA ALA A 41 -15.15 -13.86 -7.22
C ALA A 41 -15.71 -12.54 -7.81
N LYS A 42 -15.14 -11.39 -7.42
CA LYS A 42 -15.46 -10.08 -7.96
C LYS A 42 -14.57 -9.76 -9.14
N LEU A 43 -15.18 -9.26 -10.21
CA LEU A 43 -14.45 -8.73 -11.36
C LEU A 43 -13.83 -7.40 -10.95
N VAL A 44 -12.50 -7.34 -10.92
CA VAL A 44 -11.79 -6.06 -10.83
C VAL A 44 -11.81 -5.43 -12.22
N PRO A 45 -12.36 -4.23 -12.40
CA PRO A 45 -12.41 -3.56 -13.71
C PRO A 45 -11.02 -3.08 -14.18
N THR A 46 -9.99 -3.23 -13.34
CA THR A 46 -8.69 -2.58 -13.48
C THR A 46 -7.59 -3.64 -13.36
N SER A 47 -6.63 -3.62 -14.29
CA SER A 47 -5.48 -4.54 -14.27
C SER A 47 -4.45 -4.14 -13.21
N GLU A 48 -3.62 -5.10 -12.76
CA GLU A 48 -2.51 -4.85 -11.81
C GLU A 48 -1.62 -3.68 -12.28
N ALA A 49 -1.29 -3.63 -13.57
CA ALA A 49 -0.49 -2.56 -14.16
C ALA A 49 -1.15 -1.17 -14.10
N GLN A 50 -2.48 -1.09 -14.23
CA GLN A 50 -3.20 0.17 -14.05
C GLN A 50 -3.18 0.60 -12.57
N PHE A 51 -3.36 -0.34 -11.63
CA PHE A 51 -3.25 -0.06 -10.21
C PHE A 51 -1.86 0.45 -9.82
N GLU A 52 -0.80 -0.18 -10.31
CA GLU A 52 0.57 0.26 -10.08
C GLU A 52 0.81 1.67 -10.63
N THR A 53 0.31 1.97 -11.83
CA THR A 53 0.42 3.30 -12.44
C THR A 53 -0.30 4.34 -11.57
N THR A 54 -1.57 4.11 -11.23
CA THR A 54 -2.36 5.03 -10.41
C THR A 54 -1.76 5.22 -9.02
N CYS A 55 -1.26 4.16 -8.39
CA CYS A 55 -0.60 4.25 -7.08
C CYS A 55 0.70 5.06 -7.17
N ASN A 56 1.51 4.85 -8.21
CA ASN A 56 2.74 5.62 -8.42
C ASN A 56 2.49 7.10 -8.72
N GLU A 57 1.36 7.44 -9.35
CA GLU A 57 0.93 8.81 -9.61
C GLU A 57 0.36 9.49 -8.36
N GLN A 58 -0.58 8.83 -7.67
CA GLN A 58 -1.21 9.37 -6.47
C GLN A 58 -0.25 9.42 -5.28
N ARG A 59 0.78 8.56 -5.27
CA ARG A 59 1.77 8.43 -4.20
C ARG A 59 1.10 8.43 -2.81
N PRO A 60 0.25 7.43 -2.52
CA PRO A 60 -0.46 7.36 -1.25
C PRO A 60 0.52 7.36 -0.07
N THR A 61 0.04 7.70 1.12
CA THR A 61 0.86 7.60 2.33
C THR A 61 1.14 6.13 2.64
N ARG A 62 2.30 5.82 3.22
CA ARG A 62 2.57 4.46 3.70
C ARG A 62 1.53 3.94 4.70
N GLY A 63 0.90 4.84 5.47
CA GLY A 63 -0.20 4.46 6.35
C GLY A 63 -1.41 3.92 5.59
N LEU A 64 -1.82 4.58 4.50
CA LEU A 64 -2.89 4.09 3.65
C LEU A 64 -2.52 2.76 2.99
N VAL A 65 -1.27 2.62 2.53
CA VAL A 65 -0.77 1.34 1.99
C VAL A 65 -0.84 0.21 3.01
N GLN A 66 -0.36 0.44 4.23
CA GLN A 66 -0.42 -0.56 5.28
C GLN A 66 -1.86 -0.96 5.63
N CYS A 67 -2.79 0.00 5.63
CA CYS A 67 -4.19 -0.32 5.80
C CYS A 67 -4.70 -1.24 4.69
N MET A 68 -4.47 -0.88 3.42
CA MET A 68 -4.91 -1.68 2.29
C MET A 68 -4.28 -3.09 2.26
N LEU A 69 -2.99 -3.22 2.61
CA LEU A 69 -2.32 -4.52 2.72
C LEU A 69 -2.81 -5.35 3.91
N GLY A 70 -3.29 -4.70 4.97
CA GLY A 70 -3.89 -5.36 6.13
C GLY A 70 -5.34 -5.79 5.92
N ALA A 71 -6.01 -5.26 4.89
CA ALA A 71 -7.40 -5.60 4.58
C ALA A 71 -7.53 -7.07 4.16
N GLN A 72 -8.53 -7.77 4.71
CA GLN A 72 -8.82 -9.18 4.40
C GLN A 72 -10.00 -9.34 3.42
N SER A 73 -10.63 -8.23 3.06
CA SER A 73 -11.72 -8.18 2.09
C SER A 73 -11.69 -6.87 1.31
N LEU A 74 -12.36 -6.84 0.16
CA LEU A 74 -12.53 -5.63 -0.64
C LEU A 74 -13.31 -4.56 0.14
N ALA A 75 -14.26 -4.96 0.99
CA ALA A 75 -15.00 -4.03 1.84
C ALA A 75 -14.12 -3.36 2.91
N GLU A 76 -13.18 -4.10 3.49
CA GLU A 76 -12.17 -3.54 4.40
C GLU A 76 -11.20 -2.62 3.67
N LEU A 77 -10.87 -2.94 2.41
CA LEU A 77 -9.98 -2.12 1.59
C LEU A 77 -10.61 -0.77 1.23
N GLU A 78 -11.93 -0.74 1.01
CA GLU A 78 -12.70 0.50 0.81
C GLU A 78 -12.79 1.38 2.08
N ALA A 79 -12.51 0.83 3.26
CA ALA A 79 -12.65 1.51 4.54
C ALA A 79 -11.36 2.20 5.06
N CYS A 80 -10.27 2.19 4.29
CA CYS A 80 -8.90 2.54 4.72
C CYS A 80 -8.48 4.04 4.79
#